data_AF-A0A419N837-F1
#
_entry.id   AF-A0A419N837-F1
#
_cell.length_a   1.000
_cell.length_b   1.000
_cell.length_c   1.000
_cell.angle_alpha   90.00
_cell.angle_beta   90.00
_cell.angle_gamma   90.00
#
_symmetry.space_group_name_H-M   'P 1'
#
loop_
_entity.id
_entity.type
_entity.pdbx_description
1 polymer ?
#
loop_
_entity_poly.entity_id
_entity_poly.type
_entity_poly.pdbx_seq_one_letter_code
_entity_poly.pdbx_strand_id
1 'polypeptide(L)'
;FEDATAQELLSIHAQKDMKTKVLNNRMTDVVVDHTETVGKGQTVTVGKEKVAGHDQKTTVTNDREVTVGNDQKLDVAHDHHTTIGNDQHLDVTNDRHATVGNNQSSDVTGVDTQNVKKSQMITIGENYTLTVKDSLTIQVGKSLLTMKKDGTVTLNGVKILLNGEKDIKQVSGKVNIN
;
A
#
# COMPACT_ATOMS: atom_id res chain seq x y z
N PHE A 1 -28.44 -45.21 -9.77
CA PHE A 1 -28.77 -44.85 -8.39
C PHE A 1 -28.52 -46.10 -7.58
N GLU A 2 -27.70 -45.98 -6.55
CA GLU A 2 -27.36 -47.02 -5.59
C GLU A 2 -27.94 -46.60 -4.23
N ASP A 3 -28.60 -47.51 -3.53
CA ASP A 3 -29.30 -47.24 -2.26
C ASP A 3 -28.88 -48.17 -1.11
N ALA A 4 -27.81 -48.95 -1.30
CA ALA A 4 -27.20 -49.72 -0.23
C ALA A 4 -26.81 -48.79 0.93
N THR A 5 -27.21 -49.16 2.15
CA THR A 5 -26.99 -48.34 3.35
C THR A 5 -25.53 -47.95 3.50
N ALA A 6 -25.27 -46.65 3.61
CA ALA A 6 -23.93 -46.04 3.69
C ALA A 6 -23.05 -46.21 2.42
N GLN A 7 -23.65 -46.53 1.28
CA GLN A 7 -23.03 -46.60 -0.05
C GLN A 7 -23.92 -45.93 -1.12
N GLU A 8 -24.85 -45.07 -0.71
CA GLU A 8 -25.82 -44.46 -1.59
C GLU A 8 -25.13 -43.55 -2.63
N LEU A 9 -25.47 -43.72 -3.92
CA LEU A 9 -24.83 -42.99 -5.01
C LEU A 9 -25.82 -42.63 -6.12
N LEU A 10 -25.84 -41.36 -6.50
CA LEU A 10 -26.38 -40.91 -7.78
C LEU A 10 -25.22 -40.57 -8.72
N SER A 11 -25.12 -41.28 -9.85
CA SER A 11 -24.15 -41.00 -10.91
C SER A 11 -24.86 -40.55 -12.18
N ILE A 12 -24.41 -39.43 -12.76
CA ILE A 12 -24.90 -38.88 -14.02
C ILE A 12 -23.68 -38.67 -14.91
N HIS A 13 -23.68 -39.25 -16.10
CA HIS A 13 -22.59 -39.14 -17.07
C HIS A 13 -23.12 -38.61 -18.41
N ALA A 14 -22.44 -37.62 -18.98
CA ALA A 14 -22.72 -37.09 -20.31
C ALA A 14 -21.41 -37.02 -21.11
N GLN A 15 -21.43 -37.45 -22.38
CA GLN A 15 -20.24 -37.46 -23.25
C GLN A 15 -20.01 -36.14 -24.01
N LYS A 16 -21.02 -35.27 -24.10
CA LYS A 16 -20.96 -34.02 -24.85
C LYS A 16 -21.53 -32.84 -24.07
N ASP A 17 -22.86 -32.73 -24.01
CA ASP A 17 -23.55 -31.60 -23.42
C ASP A 17 -24.48 -32.05 -22.27
N MET A 18 -24.51 -31.28 -21.17
CA MET A 18 -25.53 -31.35 -20.12
C MET A 18 -26.05 -29.95 -19.86
N LYS A 19 -27.38 -29.77 -19.83
CA LYS A 19 -28.03 -28.48 -19.55
C LYS A 19 -29.03 -28.64 -18.43
N THR A 20 -28.95 -27.80 -17.41
CA THR A 20 -29.93 -27.71 -16.33
C THR A 20 -30.53 -26.31 -16.34
N LYS A 21 -31.85 -26.21 -16.60
CA LYS A 21 -32.61 -24.96 -16.51
C LYS A 21 -33.63 -25.09 -15.40
N VAL A 22 -33.58 -24.19 -14.43
CA VAL A 22 -34.57 -24.08 -13.35
C VAL A 22 -35.24 -22.71 -13.50
N LEU A 23 -36.56 -22.69 -13.66
CA LEU A 23 -37.31 -21.44 -13.88
C LEU A 23 -37.71 -20.72 -12.58
N ASN A 24 -37.63 -21.45 -11.46
CA ASN A 24 -37.91 -20.95 -10.13
C ASN A 24 -36.66 -21.15 -9.25
N ASN A 25 -36.80 -21.75 -8.07
CA ASN A 25 -35.70 -21.90 -7.13
C ASN A 25 -34.95 -23.22 -7.31
N ARG A 26 -33.62 -23.16 -7.21
CA ARG A 26 -32.74 -24.33 -7.02
C ARG A 26 -32.01 -24.15 -5.70
N MET A 27 -32.05 -25.16 -4.85
CA MET A 27 -31.25 -25.24 -3.63
C MET A 27 -30.26 -26.40 -3.79
N THR A 28 -29.01 -26.15 -3.40
CA THR A 28 -28.00 -27.19 -3.22
C THR A 28 -27.54 -27.06 -1.78
N ASP A 29 -27.71 -28.11 -0.99
CA ASP A 29 -27.24 -28.18 0.39
C ASP A 29 -26.24 -29.34 0.50
N VAL A 30 -25.04 -29.05 0.99
CA VAL A 30 -23.95 -30.02 1.11
C VAL A 30 -23.46 -29.95 2.55
N VAL A 31 -23.70 -31.03 3.31
CA VAL A 31 -23.47 -31.06 4.77
C VAL A 31 -22.01 -31.29 5.15
N VAL A 32 -21.25 -31.95 4.27
CA VAL A 32 -19.85 -32.33 4.52
C VAL A 32 -18.93 -31.56 3.57
N ASP A 33 -18.61 -32.14 2.40
CA ASP A 33 -17.63 -31.58 1.47
C ASP A 33 -18.19 -31.46 0.06
N HIS A 34 -17.83 -30.37 -0.63
CA HIS A 34 -18.09 -30.17 -2.05
C HIS A 34 -16.76 -30.03 -2.81
N THR A 35 -16.60 -30.77 -3.90
CA THR A 35 -15.46 -30.64 -4.82
C THR A 35 -15.99 -30.44 -6.24
N GLU A 36 -15.55 -29.38 -6.90
CA GLU A 36 -15.79 -29.11 -8.32
C GLU A 36 -14.43 -29.01 -9.03
N THR A 37 -14.28 -29.71 -10.16
CA THR A 37 -13.08 -29.61 -11.01
C THR A 37 -13.50 -29.15 -12.40
N VAL A 38 -12.99 -27.98 -12.82
CA VAL A 38 -13.25 -27.41 -14.14
C VAL A 38 -11.96 -27.38 -14.93
N GLY A 39 -11.86 -28.19 -15.99
CA GLY A 39 -10.60 -28.39 -16.71
C GLY A 39 -10.15 -27.26 -17.64
N LYS A 40 -10.99 -26.24 -17.89
CA LYS A 40 -10.65 -25.11 -18.78
C LYS A 40 -10.98 -23.75 -18.16
N GLY A 41 -12.27 -23.46 -17.97
CA GLY A 41 -12.70 -22.16 -17.45
C GLY A 41 -14.12 -22.21 -16.89
N GLN A 42 -14.39 -21.34 -15.92
CA GLN A 42 -15.67 -21.21 -15.23
C GLN A 42 -16.09 -19.74 -15.23
N THR A 43 -17.34 -19.47 -15.61
CA THR A 43 -17.95 -18.15 -15.46
C THR A 43 -19.05 -18.24 -14.42
N VAL A 44 -18.95 -17.41 -13.38
CA VAL A 44 -19.97 -17.30 -12.32
C VAL A 44 -20.51 -15.88 -12.32
N THR A 45 -21.80 -15.73 -12.60
CA THR A 45 -22.51 -14.45 -12.47
C THR A 45 -23.42 -14.52 -11.26
N VAL A 46 -23.21 -13.62 -10.30
CA VAL A 46 -24.01 -13.50 -9.08
C VAL A 46 -24.77 -12.18 -9.12
N GLY A 47 -26.11 -12.24 -9.06
CA GLY A 47 -26.94 -11.05 -9.22
C GLY A 47 -27.12 -10.19 -7.96
N LYS A 48 -26.81 -10.72 -6.77
CA LYS A 48 -27.00 -10.02 -5.49
C LYS A 48 -25.81 -10.14 -4.55
N GLU A 49 -25.52 -11.35 -4.06
CA GLU A 49 -24.58 -11.55 -2.95
C GLU A 49 -23.81 -12.86 -3.08
N LYS A 50 -22.52 -12.81 -2.71
CA LYS A 50 -21.66 -13.97 -2.52
C LYS A 50 -20.97 -13.85 -1.16
N VAL A 51 -21.19 -14.82 -0.29
CA VAL A 51 -20.59 -14.89 1.05
C VAL A 51 -19.68 -16.12 1.10
N ALA A 52 -18.54 -16.00 1.76
CA ALA A 52 -17.68 -17.12 2.13
C ALA A 52 -17.59 -17.19 3.67
N GLY A 53 -17.42 -18.39 4.23
CA GLY A 53 -17.29 -18.63 5.67
C GLY A 53 -15.92 -19.20 6.06
N HIS A 54 -15.64 -19.23 7.37
CA HIS A 54 -14.38 -19.70 8.00
C HIS A 54 -13.13 -19.17 7.28
N ASP A 55 -12.33 -20.06 6.69
CA ASP A 55 -11.11 -19.71 5.97
C ASP A 55 -11.32 -19.74 4.46
N GLN A 56 -10.75 -18.75 3.76
CA GLN A 56 -10.75 -18.72 2.30
C GLN A 56 -9.33 -18.63 1.76
N LYS A 57 -8.93 -19.61 0.94
CA LYS A 57 -7.71 -19.55 0.14
C LYS A 57 -8.05 -19.36 -1.32
N THR A 58 -7.52 -18.28 -1.92
CA THR A 58 -7.63 -18.04 -3.36
C THR A 58 -6.22 -18.07 -3.96
N THR A 59 -6.01 -18.88 -4.98
CA THR A 59 -4.75 -18.92 -5.72
C THR A 59 -5.02 -18.60 -7.19
N VAL A 60 -4.32 -17.60 -7.71
CA VAL A 60 -4.32 -17.25 -9.13
C VAL A 60 -2.91 -17.53 -9.64
N THR A 61 -2.78 -18.40 -10.65
CA THR A 61 -1.47 -18.85 -11.15
C THR A 61 -0.90 -17.96 -12.25
N ASN A 62 -1.75 -17.16 -12.88
CA ASN A 62 -1.39 -16.17 -13.89
C ASN A 62 -1.84 -14.78 -13.40
N ASP A 63 -2.59 -14.05 -14.22
CA ASP A 63 -2.98 -12.68 -13.93
C ASP A 63 -4.36 -12.57 -13.26
N ARG A 64 -4.55 -11.50 -12.48
CA ARG A 64 -5.83 -11.11 -11.89
C ARG A 64 -6.09 -9.64 -12.16
N GLU A 65 -7.22 -9.36 -12.80
CA GLU A 65 -7.78 -8.01 -12.92
C GLU A 65 -9.03 -7.89 -12.04
N VAL A 66 -9.18 -6.76 -11.35
CA VAL A 66 -10.37 -6.46 -10.54
C VAL A 66 -10.85 -5.06 -10.90
N THR A 67 -12.08 -4.96 -11.38
CA THR A 67 -12.75 -3.68 -11.63
C THR A 67 -13.93 -3.55 -10.67
N VAL A 68 -13.98 -2.45 -9.92
CA VAL A 68 -15.12 -2.09 -9.07
C VAL A 68 -15.76 -0.85 -9.69
N GLY A 69 -17.03 -0.94 -10.09
CA GLY A 69 -17.71 0.13 -10.81
C GLY A 69 -18.21 1.30 -9.94
N ASN A 70 -18.20 1.12 -8.61
CA ASN A 70 -18.58 2.15 -7.64
C ASN A 70 -17.58 2.09 -6.47
N ASP A 71 -18.04 1.95 -5.22
CA ASP A 71 -17.18 1.99 -4.03
C ASP A 71 -16.61 0.61 -3.65
N GLN A 72 -15.38 0.60 -3.13
CA GLN A 72 -14.77 -0.55 -2.45
C GLN A 72 -14.50 -0.20 -0.99
N LYS A 73 -15.06 -0.99 -0.06
CA LYS A 73 -14.71 -0.95 1.37
C LYS A 73 -14.05 -2.27 1.76
N LEU A 74 -12.89 -2.19 2.40
CA LEU A 74 -12.21 -3.32 3.00
C LEU A 74 -12.19 -3.10 4.52
N ASP A 75 -12.69 -4.06 5.27
CA ASP A 75 -12.63 -4.09 6.72
C ASP A 75 -11.88 -5.36 7.14
N VAL A 76 -10.84 -5.20 7.94
CA VAL A 76 -9.97 -6.29 8.42
C VAL A 76 -9.89 -6.14 9.93
N ALA A 77 -10.48 -7.11 10.66
CA ALA A 77 -10.61 -7.02 12.12
C ALA A 77 -9.28 -7.17 12.87
N HIS A 78 -8.29 -7.80 12.26
CA HIS A 78 -6.97 -8.05 12.84
C HIS A 78 -5.90 -7.53 11.87
N ASP A 79 -5.02 -8.41 11.38
CA ASP A 79 -3.86 -8.02 10.59
C ASP A 79 -4.09 -8.08 9.08
N HIS A 80 -3.49 -7.14 8.36
CA HIS A 80 -3.40 -7.14 6.90
C HIS A 80 -1.93 -7.11 6.49
N HIS A 81 -1.44 -8.23 5.94
CA HIS A 81 -0.07 -8.37 5.45
C HIS A 81 -0.05 -8.56 3.94
N THR A 82 0.78 -7.76 3.26
CA THR A 82 0.91 -7.76 1.80
C THR A 82 2.38 -7.87 1.40
N THR A 83 2.69 -8.77 0.48
CA THR A 83 4.02 -8.88 -0.15
C THR A 83 3.87 -8.71 -1.65
N ILE A 84 4.64 -7.80 -2.22
CA ILE A 84 4.68 -7.54 -3.66
C ILE A 84 6.10 -7.88 -4.10
N GLY A 85 6.23 -8.87 -4.97
CA GLY A 85 7.54 -9.40 -5.37
C GLY A 85 8.32 -8.54 -6.37
N ASN A 86 7.64 -7.57 -6.99
CA ASN A 86 8.22 -6.62 -7.93
C ASN A 86 7.72 -5.19 -7.59
N ASP A 87 7.08 -4.50 -8.53
CA ASP A 87 6.69 -3.10 -8.37
C ASP A 87 5.25 -2.92 -7.87
N GLN A 88 5.03 -1.88 -7.06
CA GLN A 88 3.70 -1.39 -6.69
C GLN A 88 3.49 0.01 -7.26
N HIS A 89 2.40 0.21 -8.00
CA HIS A 89 1.93 1.53 -8.45
C HIS A 89 0.59 1.86 -7.80
N LEU A 90 0.43 3.10 -7.34
CA LEU A 90 -0.80 3.59 -6.71
C LEU A 90 -1.12 5.00 -7.19
N ASP A 91 -2.19 5.10 -7.98
CA ASP A 91 -2.76 6.38 -8.39
C ASP A 91 -3.98 6.72 -7.52
N VAL A 92 -3.92 7.85 -6.83
CA VAL A 92 -5.07 8.45 -6.13
C VAL A 92 -5.32 9.80 -6.77
N THR A 93 -6.42 9.92 -7.51
CA THR A 93 -6.70 11.10 -8.36
C THR A 93 -7.26 12.31 -7.61
N ASN A 94 -7.84 12.07 -6.43
CA ASN A 94 -8.30 13.12 -5.52
C ASN A 94 -7.49 13.09 -4.22
N ASP A 95 -8.14 12.91 -3.07
CA ASP A 95 -7.49 13.01 -1.77
C ASP A 95 -7.11 11.64 -1.19
N ARG A 96 -5.94 11.57 -0.55
CA ARG A 96 -5.53 10.44 0.30
C ARG A 96 -5.50 10.88 1.75
N HIS A 97 -6.31 10.23 2.58
CA HIS A 97 -6.29 10.38 4.03
C HIS A 97 -5.75 9.10 4.69
N ALA A 98 -4.83 9.24 5.63
CA ALA A 98 -4.27 8.12 6.38
C ALA A 98 -4.18 8.50 7.86
N THR A 99 -4.67 7.62 8.73
CA THR A 99 -4.56 7.75 10.18
C THR A 99 -3.86 6.49 10.69
N VAL A 100 -2.74 6.67 11.38
CA VAL A 100 -1.99 5.58 12.02
C VAL A 100 -2.10 5.80 13.53
N GLY A 101 -2.72 4.85 14.24
CA GLY A 101 -3.00 4.99 15.68
C GLY A 101 -1.79 4.77 16.59
N ASN A 102 -0.68 4.26 16.05
CA ASN A 102 0.56 3.99 16.77
C ASN A 102 1.76 4.34 15.87
N ASN A 103 2.79 3.49 15.80
CA ASN A 103 4.01 3.78 15.06
C ASN A 103 3.87 3.54 13.54
N GLN A 104 4.52 4.41 12.74
CA GLN A 104 4.78 4.19 11.32
C GLN A 104 6.29 4.07 11.10
N SER A 105 6.73 2.99 10.45
CA SER A 105 8.12 2.79 10.04
C SER A 105 8.21 2.67 8.52
N SER A 106 9.23 3.27 7.94
CA SER A 106 9.50 3.22 6.50
C SER A 106 10.99 2.93 6.29
N ASP A 107 11.29 1.84 5.59
CA ASP A 107 12.65 1.49 5.18
C ASP A 107 12.73 1.50 3.66
N VAL A 108 13.56 2.39 3.12
CA VAL A 108 13.75 2.58 1.68
C VAL A 108 15.22 2.38 1.39
N THR A 109 15.55 1.24 0.78
CA THR A 109 16.93 0.87 0.45
C THR A 109 17.48 1.66 -0.75
N GLY A 110 16.58 2.12 -1.62
CA GLY A 110 16.87 2.94 -2.78
C GLY A 110 16.75 4.44 -2.50
N VAL A 111 16.18 5.17 -3.47
CA VAL A 111 15.98 6.62 -3.38
C VAL A 111 14.53 6.92 -3.03
N ASP A 112 14.31 7.73 -2.00
CA ASP A 112 13.01 8.32 -1.68
C ASP A 112 12.92 9.73 -2.30
N THR A 113 11.89 9.97 -3.13
CA THR A 113 11.67 11.25 -3.81
C THR A 113 10.25 11.75 -3.54
N GLN A 114 10.14 12.93 -2.94
CA GLN A 114 8.87 13.58 -2.68
C GLN A 114 8.76 14.91 -3.46
N ASN A 115 7.71 15.04 -4.29
CA ASN A 115 7.45 16.25 -5.08
C ASN A 115 6.13 16.90 -4.67
N VAL A 116 6.20 17.87 -3.76
CA VAL A 116 5.03 18.62 -3.28
C VAL A 116 4.87 19.91 -4.08
N LYS A 117 3.77 20.03 -4.84
CA LYS A 117 3.55 21.18 -5.75
C LYS A 117 3.11 22.47 -5.08
N LYS A 118 2.52 22.38 -3.89
CA LYS A 118 2.03 23.54 -3.13
C LYS A 118 2.83 23.70 -1.84
N SER A 119 2.34 23.12 -0.75
CA SER A 119 2.94 23.27 0.58
C SER A 119 3.02 21.92 1.29
N GLN A 120 4.05 21.78 2.13
CA GLN A 120 4.20 20.67 3.07
C GLN A 120 4.20 21.25 4.49
N MET A 121 3.36 20.69 5.36
CA MET A 121 3.29 21.06 6.78
C MET A 121 3.63 19.83 7.61
N ILE A 122 4.53 20.00 8.57
CA ILE A 122 4.97 18.93 9.48
C ILE A 122 4.87 19.50 10.89
N THR A 123 4.09 18.84 11.75
CA THR A 123 4.00 19.15 13.17
C THR A 123 4.50 17.95 13.95
N ILE A 124 5.54 18.15 14.75
CA ILE A 124 6.13 17.11 15.61
C ILE A 124 5.86 17.51 17.06
N GLY A 125 5.20 16.64 17.82
CA GLY A 125 4.85 16.90 19.22
C GLY A 125 6.04 16.83 20.18
N GLU A 126 7.08 16.08 19.80
CA GLU A 126 8.30 15.91 20.59
C GLU A 126 9.55 16.25 19.74
N ASN A 127 10.42 15.27 19.48
CA ASN A 127 11.71 15.50 18.84
C ASN A 127 11.68 15.25 17.32
N TYR A 128 12.30 16.13 16.55
CA TYR A 128 12.62 15.91 15.13
C TYR A 128 14.13 15.70 14.97
N THR A 129 14.54 14.48 14.68
CA THR A 129 15.95 14.12 14.47
C THR A 129 16.20 13.77 13.00
N LEU A 130 17.15 14.47 12.39
CA LEU A 130 17.60 14.23 11.02
C LEU A 130 19.09 13.86 11.04
N THR A 131 19.41 12.64 10.61
CA THR A 131 20.80 12.18 10.46
C THR A 131 21.12 11.99 8.99
N VAL A 132 22.10 12.74 8.47
CA VAL A 132 22.54 12.68 7.07
C VAL A 132 24.01 12.31 7.02
N LYS A 133 24.36 11.25 6.28
CA LYS A 133 25.72 10.69 6.29
C LYS A 133 26.72 11.41 5.38
N ASP A 134 26.27 12.05 4.31
CA ASP A 134 27.18 12.66 3.32
C ASP A 134 26.99 14.18 3.20
N SER A 135 25.82 14.65 2.75
CA SER A 135 25.55 16.08 2.59
C SER A 135 24.08 16.41 2.82
N LEU A 136 23.81 17.39 3.68
CA LEU A 136 22.51 18.03 3.80
C LEU A 136 22.54 19.36 3.06
N THR A 137 21.58 19.58 2.15
CA THR A 137 21.44 20.83 1.40
C THR A 137 20.01 21.36 1.56
N ILE A 138 19.90 22.62 2.00
CA ILE A 138 18.63 23.36 2.06
C ILE A 138 18.75 24.54 1.10
N GLN A 139 17.95 24.53 0.04
CA GLN A 139 17.96 25.55 -1.00
C GLN A 139 16.65 26.34 -1.00
N VAL A 140 16.77 27.67 -1.03
CA VAL A 140 15.63 28.60 -1.20
C VAL A 140 16.00 29.61 -2.27
N GLY A 141 15.50 29.40 -3.49
CA GLY A 141 15.90 30.22 -4.64
C GLY A 141 17.42 30.22 -4.84
N LYS A 142 18.06 31.39 -4.66
CA LYS A 142 19.53 31.59 -4.75
C LYS A 142 20.28 31.38 -3.42
N SER A 143 19.56 31.16 -2.33
CA SER A 143 20.16 30.92 -1.01
C SER A 143 20.40 29.43 -0.80
N LEU A 144 21.53 29.09 -0.19
CA LEU A 144 21.95 27.71 0.04
C LEU A 144 22.58 27.56 1.43
N LEU A 145 22.06 26.62 2.21
CA LEU A 145 22.73 26.07 3.39
C LEU A 145 23.18 24.65 3.07
N THR A 146 24.47 24.36 3.26
CA THR A 146 25.02 23.01 3.08
C THR A 146 25.84 22.60 4.30
N MET A 147 25.65 21.35 4.73
CA MET A 147 26.45 20.69 5.76
C MET A 147 27.01 19.39 5.18
N LYS A 148 28.33 19.17 5.30
CA LYS A 148 29.02 18.00 4.73
C LYS A 148 29.56 17.09 5.83
N LYS A 149 29.82 15.81 5.49
CA LYS A 149 30.41 14.81 6.38
C LYS A 149 31.78 15.18 6.96
N ASP A 150 32.52 16.07 6.29
CA ASP A 150 33.81 16.56 6.76
C ASP A 150 33.70 17.67 7.83
N GLY A 151 32.46 18.04 8.21
CA GLY A 151 32.17 19.09 9.17
C GLY A 151 32.06 20.49 8.56
N THR A 152 32.29 20.64 7.25
CA THR A 152 32.14 21.94 6.57
C THR A 152 30.67 22.35 6.55
N VAL A 153 30.40 23.58 7.03
CA VAL A 153 29.09 24.23 6.93
C VAL A 153 29.24 25.49 6.08
N THR A 154 28.43 25.62 5.03
CA THR A 154 28.43 26.78 4.14
C THR A 154 27.07 27.44 4.10
N LEU A 155 27.03 28.76 4.25
CA LEU A 155 25.85 29.59 4.05
C LEU A 155 26.13 30.58 2.92
N ASN A 156 25.44 30.41 1.80
CA ASN A 156 25.56 31.28 0.63
C ASN A 156 24.24 32.02 0.38
N GLY A 157 24.33 33.30 0.06
CA GLY A 157 23.18 34.13 -0.31
C GLY A 157 23.60 35.46 -0.90
N VAL A 158 22.67 36.17 -1.54
CA VAL A 158 22.92 37.51 -2.11
C VAL A 158 23.24 38.55 -1.03
N LYS A 159 22.52 38.47 0.09
CA LYS A 159 22.73 39.29 1.28
C LYS A 159 22.57 38.39 2.49
N ILE A 160 23.58 38.35 3.35
CA ILE A 160 23.53 37.67 4.66
C ILE A 160 23.49 38.77 5.72
N LEU A 161 22.38 38.87 6.44
CA LEU A 161 22.22 39.81 7.54
C LEU A 161 22.30 39.06 8.86
N LEU A 162 23.29 39.40 9.68
CA LEU A 162 23.46 38.85 11.03
C LEU A 162 23.15 39.98 12.01
N ASN A 163 22.02 39.89 12.72
CA ASN A 163 21.59 40.86 13.72
C ASN A 163 21.69 40.23 15.10
N GLY A 164 22.48 40.83 16.00
CA GLY A 164 22.50 40.49 17.42
C GLY A 164 21.87 41.61 18.24
N GLU A 165 20.89 41.30 19.08
CA GLU A 165 20.30 42.30 20.01
C GLU A 165 21.28 42.74 21.10
N LYS A 166 22.22 41.87 21.48
CA LYS A 166 23.32 42.18 22.41
C LYS A 166 24.66 42.09 21.69
N ASP A 167 25.08 40.88 21.33
CA ASP A 167 26.38 40.63 20.70
C ASP A 167 26.29 39.54 19.62
N ILE A 168 27.17 39.61 18.63
CA ILE A 168 27.51 38.48 17.75
C ILE A 168 28.93 38.06 18.11
N LYS A 169 29.08 36.92 18.79
CA LYS A 169 30.39 36.43 19.26
C LYS A 169 30.93 35.36 18.32
N GLN A 170 32.11 35.63 17.75
CA GLN A 170 32.89 34.66 16.99
C GLN A 170 34.01 34.09 17.88
N VAL A 171 34.16 32.76 17.90
CA VAL A 171 35.14 32.02 18.74
C VAL A 171 36.19 31.29 17.89
N SER A 172 36.15 31.42 16.56
CA SER A 172 37.16 30.82 15.68
C SER A 172 38.52 31.52 15.82
N GLY A 173 39.62 30.83 15.50
CA GLY A 173 40.97 31.44 15.57
C GLY A 173 41.18 32.58 14.57
N LYS A 174 40.66 32.45 13.33
CA LYS A 174 40.79 33.45 12.27
C LYS A 174 39.45 33.63 11.55
N VAL A 175 39.12 34.87 11.19
CA VAL A 175 38.04 35.20 10.25
C VAL A 175 38.62 36.03 9.14
N ASN A 176 38.31 35.65 7.91
CA ASN A 176 38.60 36.45 6.72
C ASN A 176 37.28 37.06 6.26
N ILE A 177 37.18 38.39 6.32
CA ILE A 177 36.11 39.17 5.72
C ILE A 177 36.77 39.92 4.58
N ASN A 178 36.31 39.65 3.35
CA ASN A 178 36.79 40.32 2.15
C ASN A 178 35.74 41.30 1.65
#